data_AF-A0A6L8EJG5-F1
#
_entry.id   AF-A0A6L8EJG5-F1
#
_cell.length_a   1.000
_cell.length_b   1.000
_cell.length_c   1.000
_cell.angle_alpha   90.00
_cell.angle_beta   90.00
_cell.angle_gamma   90.00
#
_symmetry.space_group_name_H-M   'P 1'
#
loop_
_entity.id
_entity.type
_entity.pdbx_description
1 polymer ?
#
loop_
_entity_poly.entity_id
_entity_poly.type
_entity_poly.pdbx_seq_one_letter_code
_entity_poly.pdbx_strand_id
1 'polypeptide(L)'
;MANDMLAYRNQFDAAEIRNMRTIAELKFARDFSPEVFHDYLALDEKGRYVVKRLPAADDPSLEQIRQIRERDYIFVDTLQQYYASFVNQMEEPYKEWREAFYLESQALREVKSEANTRLIGGALAVLAGILAQGVDSRTANTAGWVGIGAGAAAIQSGLQKREEAKIHVEALEEVSASLDSEIEPHSIDLEDRTVTLSGTVNEQYGQWRRILKEIHATETGSAVDTGK
;
A
#
# COMPACT_ATOMS: atom_id res chain seq x y z
N MET A 1 4.43 13.88 -16.38
CA MET A 1 4.21 14.60 -15.10
C MET A 1 5.17 15.78 -14.91
N ALA A 2 6.50 15.61 -14.89
CA ALA A 2 7.43 16.76 -14.75
C ALA A 2 7.32 17.78 -15.90
N ASN A 3 7.08 17.30 -17.13
CA ASN A 3 6.94 18.15 -18.31
C ASN A 3 5.64 18.99 -18.30
N ASP A 4 4.56 18.46 -17.74
CA ASP A 4 3.24 19.13 -17.73
C ASP A 4 3.22 20.29 -16.73
N MET A 5 3.83 20.11 -15.56
CA MET A 5 3.98 21.18 -14.56
C MET A 5 4.90 22.30 -15.06
N LEU A 6 5.97 21.96 -15.77
CA LEU A 6 6.86 22.97 -16.39
C LEU A 6 6.14 23.75 -17.48
N ALA A 7 5.38 23.06 -18.34
CA ALA A 7 4.58 23.69 -19.39
C ALA A 7 3.52 24.65 -18.81
N TYR A 8 2.86 24.28 -17.71
CA TYR A 8 1.90 25.13 -17.03
C TYR A 8 2.57 26.34 -16.36
N ARG A 9 3.70 26.14 -15.67
CA ARG A 9 4.49 27.22 -15.06
C ARG A 9 4.93 28.27 -16.10
N ASN A 10 5.29 27.83 -17.31
CA ASN A 10 5.75 28.72 -18.38
C ASN A 10 4.64 29.62 -18.96
N GLN A 11 3.38 29.42 -18.58
CA GLN A 11 2.27 30.30 -18.98
C GLN A 11 2.22 31.60 -18.15
N PHE A 12 2.95 31.66 -17.03
CA PHE A 12 2.93 32.79 -16.11
C PHE A 12 4.18 33.64 -16.24
N ASP A 13 4.01 34.95 -16.11
CA ASP A 13 5.14 35.87 -16.06
C ASP A 13 5.86 35.85 -14.70
N ALA A 14 7.01 36.53 -14.63
CA ALA A 14 7.81 36.55 -13.41
C ALA A 14 7.11 37.24 -12.23
N ALA A 15 6.22 38.21 -12.47
CA ALA A 15 5.46 38.89 -11.42
C ALA A 15 4.34 38.00 -10.88
N GLU A 16 3.64 37.27 -11.75
CA GLU A 16 2.64 36.28 -11.40
C GLU A 16 3.24 35.15 -10.56
N ILE A 17 4.41 34.63 -10.96
CA ILE A 17 5.13 33.60 -10.19
C ILE A 17 5.51 34.13 -8.79
N ARG A 18 5.99 35.37 -8.69
CA ARG A 18 6.28 35.99 -7.38
C ARG A 18 5.03 36.11 -6.52
N ASN A 19 3.93 36.59 -7.09
CA ASN A 19 2.65 36.71 -6.39
C ASN A 19 2.13 35.34 -5.91
N MET A 20 2.22 34.29 -6.74
CA MET A 20 1.83 32.93 -6.34
C MET A 20 2.68 32.41 -5.18
N ARG A 21 4.00 32.67 -5.19
CA ARG A 21 4.89 32.30 -4.08
C ARG A 21 4.51 33.02 -2.79
N THR A 22 4.22 34.31 -2.87
CA THR A 22 3.73 35.10 -1.73
C THR A 22 2.40 34.57 -1.20
N ILE A 23 1.43 34.26 -2.09
CA ILE A 23 0.16 33.66 -1.68
C ILE A 23 0.39 32.31 -1.01
N ALA A 24 1.27 31.47 -1.55
CA ALA A 24 1.61 30.18 -0.96
C ALA A 24 2.25 30.35 0.43
N GLU A 25 3.16 31.31 0.61
CA GLU A 25 3.75 31.72 1.89
C GLU A 25 2.70 32.12 2.92
N LEU A 26 1.85 33.09 2.57
CA LEU A 26 0.83 33.58 3.48
C LEU A 26 -0.24 32.53 3.79
N LYS A 27 -0.54 31.63 2.84
CA LYS A 27 -1.47 30.52 3.07
C LYS A 27 -0.91 29.55 4.10
N PHE A 28 0.35 29.16 3.95
CA PHE A 28 1.03 28.29 4.91
C PHE A 28 1.13 28.97 6.28
N ALA A 29 1.52 30.25 6.32
CA ALA A 29 1.56 31.04 7.54
C ALA A 29 0.20 31.06 8.27
N ARG A 30 -0.89 31.27 7.52
CA ARG A 30 -2.26 31.22 8.06
C ARG A 30 -2.66 29.83 8.55
N ASP A 31 -2.18 28.76 7.92
CA ASP A 31 -2.50 27.38 8.35
C ASP A 31 -1.81 27.01 9.68
N PHE A 32 -0.70 27.66 10.02
CA PHE A 32 0.09 27.44 11.25
C PHE A 32 -0.22 28.45 12.36
N SER A 33 -0.44 29.72 12.00
CA SER A 33 -0.67 30.84 12.93
C SER A 33 -1.84 31.70 12.44
N PRO A 34 -3.08 31.14 12.39
CA PRO A 34 -4.24 31.85 11.88
C PRO A 34 -4.51 33.17 12.64
N GLU A 35 -4.24 33.22 13.94
CA GLU A 35 -4.37 34.40 14.77
C GLU A 35 -3.54 35.59 14.27
N VAL A 36 -2.35 35.33 13.71
CA VAL A 36 -1.49 36.37 13.13
C VAL A 36 -1.87 36.62 11.67
N PHE A 37 -2.03 35.56 10.87
CA PHE A 37 -2.05 35.67 9.42
C PHE A 37 -3.44 35.63 8.76
N HIS A 38 -4.55 35.49 9.50
CA HIS A 38 -5.89 35.36 8.91
C HIS A 38 -6.23 36.48 7.91
N ASP A 39 -5.85 37.71 8.22
CA ASP A 39 -6.17 38.91 7.46
C ASP A 39 -5.23 39.20 6.27
N TYR A 40 -4.21 38.37 6.04
CA TYR A 40 -3.24 38.60 4.95
C TYR A 40 -3.76 38.15 3.58
N LEU A 41 -4.69 37.21 3.56
CA LEU A 41 -5.29 36.67 2.34
C LEU A 41 -6.81 36.81 2.38
N ALA A 42 -7.38 37.22 1.26
CA ALA A 42 -8.82 37.16 1.01
C ALA A 42 -9.11 36.22 -0.16
N LEU A 43 -10.36 35.78 -0.29
CA LEU A 43 -10.85 35.12 -1.50
C LEU A 43 -11.50 36.16 -2.40
N ASP A 44 -11.22 36.11 -3.70
CA ASP A 44 -11.94 36.88 -4.71
C ASP A 44 -13.32 36.26 -5.04
N GLU A 45 -14.10 36.92 -5.88
CA GLU A 45 -15.43 36.45 -6.32
C GLU A 45 -15.39 35.08 -7.02
N LYS A 46 -14.20 34.64 -7.48
CA LYS A 46 -13.97 33.37 -8.15
C LYS A 46 -13.38 32.31 -7.20
N GLY A 47 -13.29 32.60 -5.91
CA GLY A 47 -12.73 31.70 -4.90
C GLY A 47 -11.22 31.55 -4.95
N ARG A 48 -10.49 32.51 -5.55
CA ARG A 48 -9.02 32.51 -5.61
C ARG A 48 -8.44 33.38 -4.51
N TYR A 49 -7.33 32.95 -3.91
CA TYR A 49 -6.64 33.76 -2.92
C TYR A 49 -6.01 35.01 -3.54
N VAL A 50 -6.18 36.14 -2.88
CA VAL A 50 -5.56 37.43 -3.21
C VAL A 50 -4.87 37.99 -1.95
N VAL A 51 -3.73 38.65 -2.15
CA VAL A 51 -2.98 39.29 -1.07
C VAL A 51 -3.67 40.59 -0.67
N LYS A 52 -4.07 40.69 0.60
CA LYS A 52 -4.69 41.90 1.19
C LYS A 52 -3.65 42.81 1.83
N ARG A 53 -2.64 42.21 2.45
CA ARG A 53 -1.49 42.91 3.06
C ARG A 53 -0.25 42.05 3.00
N LEU A 54 0.91 42.71 3.04
CA LEU A 54 2.22 42.05 3.15
C LEU A 54 2.77 42.24 4.57
N PRO A 55 3.46 41.24 5.13
CA PRO A 55 4.19 41.38 6.38
C PRO A 55 5.37 42.34 6.19
N ALA A 56 5.95 42.82 7.29
CA ALA A 56 7.24 43.49 7.23
C ALA A 56 8.31 42.50 6.71
N ALA A 57 9.35 43.01 6.06
CA ALA A 57 10.40 42.16 5.48
C ALA A 57 11.13 41.32 6.55
N ASP A 58 11.21 41.87 7.77
CA ASP A 58 11.87 41.36 8.97
C ASP A 58 10.87 40.96 10.06
N ASP A 59 9.62 40.63 9.69
CA ASP A 59 8.60 40.15 10.63
C ASP A 59 9.06 38.85 11.33
N PRO A 60 9.25 38.85 12.66
CA PRO A 60 9.74 37.67 13.39
C PRO A 60 8.82 36.47 13.29
N SER A 61 7.49 36.68 13.23
CA SER A 61 6.52 35.59 13.09
C SER A 61 6.60 34.95 11.71
N LEU A 62 6.82 35.76 10.67
CA LEU A 62 7.01 35.24 9.32
C LEU A 62 8.31 34.43 9.20
N GLU A 63 9.38 34.90 9.84
CA GLU A 63 10.67 34.21 9.81
C GLU A 63 10.60 32.83 10.46
N GLN A 64 9.91 32.71 11.59
CA GLN A 64 9.66 31.41 12.22
C GLN A 64 8.85 30.47 11.32
N ILE A 65 7.82 30.99 10.65
CA ILE A 65 7.04 30.22 9.67
C ILE A 65 7.91 29.71 8.52
N ARG A 66 8.89 30.51 8.05
CA ARG A 66 9.84 30.08 7.01
C ARG A 66 10.69 28.91 7.48
N GLN A 67 11.18 28.93 8.72
CA GLN A 67 11.93 27.80 9.30
C GLN A 67 11.07 26.52 9.36
N ILE A 68 9.81 26.63 9.77
CA ILE A 68 8.87 25.51 9.79
C ILE A 68 8.62 24.96 8.38
N ARG A 69 8.50 25.85 7.39
CA ARG A 69 8.35 25.47 5.98
C ARG A 69 9.60 24.78 5.43
N GLU A 70 10.79 25.23 5.79
CA GLU A 70 12.03 24.56 5.38
C GLU A 70 12.08 23.13 5.91
N ARG A 71 11.69 22.93 7.18
CA ARG A 71 11.53 21.59 7.76
C ARG A 71 10.48 20.76 6.98
N ASP A 72 9.35 21.35 6.60
CA ASP A 72 8.34 20.68 5.76
C ASP A 72 8.89 20.26 4.38
N TYR A 73 9.74 21.07 3.76
CA TYR A 73 10.37 20.71 2.49
C TYR A 73 11.39 19.60 2.62
N ILE A 74 12.20 19.60 3.68
CA ILE A 74 13.14 18.51 3.97
C ILE A 74 12.36 17.19 4.12
N PHE A 75 11.24 17.21 4.85
CA PHE A 75 10.38 16.03 4.97
C PHE A 75 9.90 15.49 3.62
N VAL A 76 9.38 16.37 2.76
CA VAL A 76 8.89 15.98 1.43
C VAL A 76 10.02 15.41 0.56
N ASP A 77 11.20 16.02 0.58
CA ASP A 77 12.38 15.55 -0.16
C ASP A 77 12.84 14.17 0.35
N THR A 78 12.93 13.99 1.66
CA THR A 78 13.27 12.70 2.28
C THR A 78 12.28 11.61 1.89
N LEU A 79 10.98 11.90 1.89
CA LEU A 79 9.97 10.94 1.41
C LEU A 79 10.15 10.62 -0.08
N GLN A 80 10.42 11.61 -0.92
CA GLN A 80 10.64 11.38 -2.35
C GLN A 80 11.85 10.47 -2.58
N GLN A 81 12.95 10.73 -1.89
CA GLN A 81 14.17 9.91 -1.97
C GLN A 81 13.93 8.50 -1.44
N TYR A 82 13.23 8.36 -0.29
CA TYR A 82 12.86 7.07 0.25
C TYR A 82 12.02 6.27 -0.74
N TYR A 83 10.95 6.84 -1.29
CA TYR A 83 10.09 6.11 -2.23
C TYR A 83 10.79 5.79 -3.55
N ALA A 84 11.68 6.66 -4.03
CA ALA A 84 12.51 6.35 -5.18
C ALA A 84 13.45 5.15 -4.89
N SER A 85 14.07 5.11 -3.71
CA SER A 85 14.92 4.00 -3.29
C SER A 85 14.12 2.72 -3.08
N PHE A 86 12.97 2.81 -2.40
CA PHE A 86 12.07 1.69 -2.15
C PHE A 86 11.61 1.04 -3.44
N VAL A 87 11.16 1.84 -4.43
CA VAL A 87 10.73 1.30 -5.73
C VAL A 87 11.87 0.55 -6.43
N ASN A 88 13.09 1.09 -6.38
CA ASN A 88 14.25 0.43 -6.98
C ASN A 88 14.65 -0.86 -6.24
N GLN A 89 14.59 -0.86 -4.90
CA GLN A 89 14.93 -2.03 -4.08
C GLN A 89 13.87 -3.14 -4.22
N MET A 90 12.59 -2.77 -4.30
CA MET A 90 11.48 -3.72 -4.41
C MET A 90 11.24 -4.25 -5.81
N GLU A 91 11.92 -3.73 -6.84
CA GLU A 91 11.65 -4.12 -8.23
C GLU A 91 11.84 -5.64 -8.46
N GLU A 92 13.00 -6.18 -8.10
CA GLU A 92 13.30 -7.61 -8.29
C GLU A 92 12.53 -8.51 -7.30
N PRO A 93 12.51 -8.22 -5.99
CA PRO A 93 11.75 -9.03 -5.03
C PRO A 93 10.27 -9.15 -5.34
N TYR A 94 9.64 -8.04 -5.77
CA TYR A 94 8.24 -8.05 -6.17
C TYR A 94 8.02 -8.88 -7.44
N LYS A 95 8.96 -8.85 -8.38
CA LYS A 95 8.90 -9.64 -9.61
C LYS A 95 9.05 -11.13 -9.32
N GLU A 96 10.01 -11.52 -8.48
CA GLU A 96 10.22 -12.90 -8.04
C GLU A 96 9.01 -13.43 -7.27
N TRP A 97 8.51 -12.66 -6.29
CA TRP A 97 7.28 -12.98 -5.57
C TRP A 97 6.11 -13.22 -6.52
N ARG A 98 5.90 -12.31 -7.48
CA ARG A 98 4.78 -12.41 -8.42
C ARG A 98 4.88 -13.63 -9.33
N GLU A 99 6.08 -13.96 -9.78
CA GLU A 99 6.33 -15.15 -10.60
C GLU A 99 6.11 -16.44 -9.80
N ALA A 100 6.76 -16.57 -8.64
CA ALA A 100 6.63 -17.73 -7.77
C ALA A 100 5.17 -17.95 -7.33
N PHE A 101 4.49 -16.89 -6.89
CA PHE A 101 3.09 -16.96 -6.48
C PHE A 101 2.17 -17.40 -7.63
N TYR A 102 2.44 -16.94 -8.85
CA TYR A 102 1.68 -17.35 -10.05
C TYR A 102 1.86 -18.85 -10.34
N LEU A 103 3.10 -19.34 -10.37
CA LEU A 103 3.44 -20.73 -10.65
C LEU A 103 2.84 -21.66 -9.59
N GLU A 104 3.03 -21.35 -8.31
CA GLU A 104 2.50 -22.15 -7.20
C GLU A 104 0.96 -22.14 -7.18
N SER A 105 0.33 -21.00 -7.46
CA SER A 105 -1.13 -20.91 -7.59
C SER A 105 -1.67 -21.74 -8.75
N GLN A 106 -0.93 -21.85 -9.86
CA GLN A 106 -1.31 -22.71 -10.99
C GLN A 106 -1.18 -24.18 -10.62
N ALA A 107 -0.05 -24.60 -10.05
CA ALA A 107 0.18 -25.97 -9.61
C ALA A 107 -0.86 -26.41 -8.58
N LEU A 108 -1.17 -25.56 -7.59
CA LEU A 108 -2.23 -25.80 -6.60
C LEU A 108 -3.60 -26.05 -7.26
N ARG A 109 -3.96 -25.28 -8.28
CA ARG A 109 -5.23 -25.45 -9.01
C ARG A 109 -5.28 -26.78 -9.76
N GLU A 110 -4.19 -27.13 -10.44
CA GLU A 110 -4.06 -28.39 -11.17
C GLU A 110 -4.20 -29.59 -10.23
N VAL A 111 -3.41 -29.64 -9.16
CA VAL A 111 -3.42 -30.72 -8.17
C VAL A 111 -4.80 -30.83 -7.47
N LYS A 112 -5.46 -29.71 -7.15
CA LYS A 112 -6.83 -29.73 -6.59
C LYS A 112 -7.87 -30.29 -7.56
N SER A 113 -7.82 -29.88 -8.83
CA SER A 113 -8.72 -30.40 -9.87
C SER A 113 -8.54 -31.90 -10.07
N GLU A 114 -7.28 -32.31 -10.13
CA GLU A 114 -6.84 -33.70 -10.22
C GLU A 114 -7.31 -34.56 -9.04
N ALA A 115 -7.15 -34.05 -7.81
CA ALA A 115 -7.63 -34.71 -6.60
C ALA A 115 -9.15 -34.89 -6.63
N ASN A 116 -9.90 -33.83 -6.94
CA ASN A 116 -11.36 -33.88 -6.97
C ASN A 116 -11.88 -34.84 -8.04
N THR A 117 -11.30 -34.81 -9.24
CA THR A 117 -11.67 -35.72 -10.32
C THR A 117 -11.45 -37.18 -9.94
N ARG A 118 -10.31 -37.51 -9.32
CA ARG A 118 -9.99 -38.88 -8.88
C ARG A 118 -10.86 -39.33 -7.70
N LEU A 119 -11.16 -38.46 -6.74
CA LEU A 119 -12.03 -38.77 -5.61
C LEU A 119 -13.48 -39.01 -6.05
N ILE A 120 -14.05 -38.10 -6.84
CA ILE A 120 -15.43 -38.21 -7.34
C ILE A 120 -15.55 -39.41 -8.27
N GLY A 121 -14.64 -39.53 -9.25
CA GLY A 121 -14.62 -40.66 -10.18
C GLY A 121 -14.42 -42.00 -9.48
N GLY A 122 -13.50 -42.06 -8.49
CA GLY A 122 -13.27 -43.25 -7.69
C GLY A 122 -14.48 -43.65 -6.85
N ALA A 123 -15.14 -42.69 -6.19
CA ALA A 123 -16.37 -42.94 -5.44
C ALA A 123 -17.50 -43.45 -6.35
N LEU A 124 -17.68 -42.84 -7.52
CA LEU A 124 -18.66 -43.30 -8.52
C LEU A 124 -18.33 -44.72 -9.03
N ALA A 125 -17.06 -45.03 -9.26
CA ALA A 125 -16.63 -46.37 -9.69
C ALA A 125 -16.90 -47.44 -8.63
N VAL A 126 -16.65 -47.14 -7.35
CA VAL A 126 -17.00 -48.03 -6.24
C VAL A 126 -18.52 -48.27 -6.20
N LEU A 127 -19.33 -47.20 -6.28
CA LEU A 127 -20.79 -47.30 -6.28
C LEU A 127 -21.30 -48.14 -7.46
N ALA A 128 -20.77 -47.91 -8.67
CA ALA A 128 -21.13 -48.69 -9.86
C ALA A 128 -20.74 -50.18 -9.71
N GLY A 129 -19.57 -50.48 -9.14
CA GLY A 129 -19.12 -51.85 -8.87
C GLY A 129 -20.00 -52.60 -7.86
N ILE A 130 -20.58 -51.90 -6.88
CA ILE A 130 -21.57 -52.47 -5.95
C ILE A 130 -22.88 -52.80 -6.68
N LEU A 131 -23.40 -51.85 -7.48
CA LEU A 131 -24.66 -52.03 -8.21
C LEU A 131 -24.60 -53.14 -9.28
N ALA A 132 -23.44 -53.32 -9.93
CA ALA A 132 -23.24 -54.36 -10.94
C ALA A 132 -23.32 -55.79 -10.41
N GLN A 133 -23.23 -56.00 -9.09
CA GLN A 133 -23.37 -57.33 -8.47
C GLN A 133 -24.83 -57.80 -8.37
N GLY A 134 -25.81 -56.92 -8.63
CA GLY A 134 -27.25 -57.23 -8.55
C GLY A 134 -27.89 -57.70 -9.86
N VAL A 135 -27.12 -57.84 -10.96
CA VAL A 135 -27.63 -58.26 -12.29
C VAL A 135 -27.07 -59.65 -12.66
N ASP A 136 -27.97 -60.62 -12.85
CA ASP A 136 -27.65 -62.03 -13.10
C ASP A 136 -27.04 -62.24 -14.50
N SER A 137 -25.70 -62.15 -14.61
CA SER A 137 -24.96 -62.64 -15.78
C SER A 137 -23.50 -62.98 -15.44
N ARG A 138 -22.92 -64.00 -16.11
CA ARG A 138 -21.51 -64.43 -15.90
C ARG A 138 -20.46 -63.32 -16.14
N THR A 139 -20.82 -62.27 -16.89
CA THR A 139 -19.99 -61.08 -17.15
C THR A 139 -19.98 -60.10 -15.97
N ALA A 140 -20.97 -60.17 -15.08
CA ALA A 140 -21.13 -59.25 -13.94
C ALA A 140 -20.17 -59.57 -12.76
N ASN A 141 -19.85 -60.85 -12.53
CA ASN A 141 -18.99 -61.27 -11.42
C ASN A 141 -17.52 -60.85 -11.58
N THR A 142 -17.01 -60.70 -12.81
CA THR A 142 -15.64 -60.20 -13.08
C THR A 142 -15.57 -58.68 -13.17
N ALA A 143 -16.66 -58.02 -13.62
CA ALA A 143 -16.73 -56.55 -13.69
C ALA A 143 -16.87 -55.88 -12.30
N GLY A 144 -17.56 -56.52 -11.34
CA GLY A 144 -17.80 -55.96 -10.01
C GLY A 144 -16.54 -55.73 -9.16
N TRP A 145 -15.60 -56.68 -9.14
CA TRP A 145 -14.35 -56.58 -8.37
C TRP A 145 -13.34 -55.59 -8.98
N VAL A 146 -13.30 -55.47 -10.32
CA VAL A 146 -12.44 -54.52 -11.02
C VAL A 146 -12.86 -53.08 -10.75
N GLY A 147 -14.17 -52.78 -10.73
CA GLY A 147 -14.70 -51.44 -10.44
C GLY A 147 -14.39 -50.98 -9.01
N ILE A 148 -14.54 -51.86 -8.02
CA ILE A 148 -14.24 -51.55 -6.61
C ILE A 148 -12.73 -51.31 -6.41
N GLY A 149 -11.87 -52.17 -6.98
CA GLY A 149 -10.42 -52.03 -6.86
C GLY A 149 -9.87 -50.77 -7.54
N ALA A 150 -10.32 -50.49 -8.78
CA ALA A 150 -9.93 -49.28 -9.49
C ALA A 150 -10.45 -48.01 -8.79
N GLY A 151 -11.68 -48.04 -8.26
CA GLY A 151 -12.25 -46.93 -7.52
C GLY A 151 -11.52 -46.64 -6.20
N ALA A 152 -11.17 -47.67 -5.43
CA ALA A 152 -10.38 -47.52 -4.20
C ALA A 152 -8.98 -46.94 -4.48
N ALA A 153 -8.30 -47.41 -5.53
CA ALA A 153 -7.00 -46.87 -5.95
C ALA A 153 -7.11 -45.40 -6.40
N ALA A 154 -8.16 -45.03 -7.13
CA ALA A 154 -8.41 -43.65 -7.53
C ALA A 154 -8.67 -42.75 -6.32
N ILE A 155 -9.41 -43.21 -5.31
CA ILE A 155 -9.61 -42.47 -4.05
C ILE A 155 -8.27 -42.26 -3.34
N GLN A 156 -7.45 -43.32 -3.19
CA GLN A 156 -6.14 -43.21 -2.56
C GLN A 156 -5.23 -42.21 -3.28
N SER A 157 -5.18 -42.26 -4.61
CA SER A 157 -4.41 -41.30 -5.42
C SER A 157 -4.94 -39.87 -5.25
N GLY A 158 -6.27 -39.70 -5.20
CA GLY A 158 -6.89 -38.40 -4.93
C GLY A 158 -6.54 -37.83 -3.55
N LEU A 159 -6.43 -38.68 -2.52
CA LEU A 159 -5.97 -38.28 -1.18
C LEU A 159 -4.49 -37.88 -1.19
N GLN A 160 -3.61 -38.60 -1.89
CA GLN A 160 -2.21 -38.22 -2.05
C GLN A 160 -2.07 -36.84 -2.72
N LYS A 161 -2.85 -36.59 -3.78
CA LYS A 161 -2.91 -35.27 -4.43
C LYS A 161 -3.42 -34.17 -3.50
N ARG A 162 -4.32 -34.48 -2.55
CA ARG A 162 -4.70 -33.49 -1.52
C ARG A 162 -3.56 -33.13 -0.57
N GLU A 163 -2.70 -34.07 -0.22
CA GLU A 163 -1.51 -33.76 0.58
C GLU A 163 -0.50 -32.93 -0.22
N GLU A 164 -0.29 -33.24 -1.51
CA GLU A 164 0.53 -32.41 -2.41
C GLU A 164 -0.02 -30.97 -2.53
N ALA A 165 -1.35 -30.81 -2.57
CA ALA A 165 -1.97 -29.49 -2.54
C ALA A 165 -1.67 -28.69 -1.26
N LYS A 166 -1.39 -29.33 -0.12
CA LYS A 166 -0.99 -28.63 1.10
C LYS A 166 0.42 -28.06 0.98
N ILE A 167 1.34 -28.79 0.35
CA ILE A 167 2.71 -28.33 0.10
C ILE A 167 2.70 -27.04 -0.73
N HIS A 168 1.88 -26.97 -1.78
CA HIS A 168 1.73 -25.73 -2.56
C HIS A 168 1.10 -24.57 -1.77
N VAL A 169 0.23 -24.86 -0.80
CA VAL A 169 -0.30 -23.82 0.11
C VAL A 169 0.82 -23.31 1.02
N GLU A 170 1.62 -24.19 1.61
CA GLU A 170 2.78 -23.84 2.43
C GLU A 170 3.82 -23.03 1.63
N ALA A 171 4.08 -23.41 0.38
CA ALA A 171 4.97 -22.67 -0.51
C ALA A 171 4.45 -21.25 -0.81
N LEU A 172 3.14 -21.06 -0.99
CA LEU A 172 2.55 -19.72 -1.15
C LEU A 172 2.67 -18.87 0.13
N GLU A 173 2.57 -19.49 1.30
CA GLU A 173 2.80 -18.83 2.59
C GLU A 173 4.28 -18.42 2.74
N GLU A 174 5.21 -19.29 2.37
CA GLU A 174 6.66 -19.02 2.40
C GLU A 174 7.05 -17.87 1.45
N VAL A 175 6.56 -17.89 0.21
CA VAL A 175 6.75 -16.81 -0.78
C VAL A 175 6.19 -15.48 -0.25
N SER A 176 5.07 -15.51 0.48
CA SER A 176 4.51 -14.29 1.08
C SER A 176 5.38 -13.78 2.23
N ALA A 177 5.85 -14.69 3.10
CA ALA A 177 6.72 -14.36 4.22
C ALA A 177 8.10 -13.83 3.77
N SER A 178 8.64 -14.33 2.65
CA SER A 178 9.90 -13.85 2.11
C SER A 178 9.78 -12.38 1.66
N LEU A 179 8.71 -12.03 0.95
CA LEU A 179 8.46 -10.64 0.55
C LEU A 179 8.29 -9.71 1.77
N ASP A 180 7.54 -10.14 2.78
CA ASP A 180 7.34 -9.35 4.01
C ASP A 180 8.68 -9.06 4.72
N SER A 181 9.62 -10.00 4.68
CA SER A 181 10.94 -9.84 5.29
C SER A 181 11.84 -8.81 4.58
N GLU A 182 11.54 -8.49 3.32
CA GLU A 182 12.29 -7.52 2.52
C GLU A 182 11.78 -6.08 2.67
N ILE A 183 10.64 -5.88 3.35
CA ILE A 183 10.05 -4.56 3.57
C ILE A 183 10.61 -3.95 4.87
N GLU A 184 11.47 -2.95 4.76
CA GLU A 184 12.04 -2.24 5.92
C GLU A 184 11.11 -1.11 6.43
N PRO A 185 10.87 -0.99 7.76
CA PRO A 185 10.15 0.14 8.35
C PRO A 185 10.90 1.47 8.19
N HIS A 186 10.17 2.57 7.96
CA HIS A 186 10.75 3.90 7.80
C HIS A 186 10.71 4.73 9.09
N SER A 187 11.82 5.39 9.44
CA SER A 187 11.93 6.39 10.51
C SER A 187 12.54 7.68 9.97
N ILE A 188 12.10 8.83 10.50
CA ILE A 188 12.63 10.14 10.13
C ILE A 188 13.31 10.74 11.36
N ASP A 189 14.56 11.12 11.19
CA ASP A 189 15.34 11.82 12.20
C ASP A 189 15.15 13.34 12.05
N LEU A 190 14.76 13.99 13.14
CA LEU A 190 14.79 15.44 13.30
C LEU A 190 15.97 15.78 14.20
N GLU A 191 16.56 16.96 14.01
CA GLU A 191 17.79 17.42 14.65
C GLU A 191 17.88 17.10 16.15
N ASP A 192 16.77 17.21 16.89
CA ASP A 192 16.70 16.91 18.33
C ASP A 192 15.79 15.72 18.70
N ARG A 193 15.10 15.09 17.74
CA ARG A 193 14.11 14.01 18.00
C ARG A 193 13.96 13.06 16.81
N THR A 194 14.15 11.75 17.04
CA THR A 194 13.71 10.73 16.08
C THR A 194 12.20 10.52 16.20
N VAL A 195 11.47 10.61 15.09
CA VAL A 195 10.03 10.32 15.04
C VAL A 195 9.76 9.23 14.00
N THR A 196 9.11 8.16 14.43
CA THR A 196 8.57 7.15 13.52
C THR A 196 7.19 7.57 13.03
N LEU A 197 7.04 7.69 11.72
CA LEU A 197 5.75 7.91 11.08
C LEU A 197 5.30 6.62 10.41
N SER A 198 4.01 6.30 10.51
CA SER A 198 3.47 5.04 10.02
C SER A 198 2.22 5.23 9.17
N GLY A 199 1.87 4.18 8.42
CA GLY A 199 0.71 4.18 7.53
C GLY A 199 1.03 4.70 6.13
N THR A 200 0.00 5.11 5.41
CA THR A 200 0.07 5.68 4.06
C THR A 200 0.79 7.04 4.03
N VAL A 201 1.28 7.46 2.86
CA VAL A 201 1.91 8.78 2.67
C VAL A 201 1.06 9.93 3.22
N ASN A 202 -0.27 9.87 3.01
CA ASN A 202 -1.18 10.89 3.51
C ASN A 202 -1.27 10.90 5.04
N GLU A 203 -1.28 9.72 5.67
CA GLU A 203 -1.29 9.60 7.12
C GLU A 203 0.04 10.06 7.73
N GLN A 204 1.17 9.72 7.09
CA GLN A 204 2.49 10.17 7.50
C GLN A 204 2.61 11.70 7.38
N TYR A 205 2.17 12.29 6.25
CA TYR A 205 2.15 13.75 6.09
C TYR A 205 1.23 14.43 7.13
N GLY A 206 0.09 13.82 7.46
CA GLY A 206 -0.80 14.31 8.52
C GLY A 206 -0.18 14.25 9.92
N GLN A 207 0.59 13.20 10.23
CA GLN A 207 1.36 13.11 11.47
C GLN A 207 2.46 14.17 11.53
N TRP A 208 3.21 14.33 10.44
CA TRP A 208 4.26 15.33 10.31
C TRP A 208 3.74 16.76 10.52
N ARG A 209 2.63 17.11 9.87
CA ARG A 209 1.99 18.43 10.02
C ARG A 209 1.53 18.71 11.45
N ARG A 210 1.15 17.69 12.22
CA ARG A 210 0.83 17.85 13.66
C ARG A 210 2.08 18.16 14.48
N ILE A 211 3.17 17.44 14.24
CA ILE A 211 4.45 17.67 14.91
C ILE A 211 4.95 19.09 14.65
N LEU A 212 4.92 19.55 13.39
CA LEU A 212 5.31 20.92 13.07
C LEU A 212 4.46 21.97 13.79
N LYS A 213 3.15 21.71 13.97
CA LYS A 213 2.26 22.59 14.74
C LYS A 213 2.60 22.58 16.24
N GLU A 214 2.92 21.43 16.81
CA GLU A 214 3.35 21.31 18.21
C GLU A 214 4.68 22.04 18.47
N ILE A 215 5.64 21.91 17.55
CA ILE A 215 6.92 22.64 17.62
C ILE A 215 6.67 24.14 17.60
N HIS A 216 5.89 24.63 16.63
CA HIS A 216 5.53 26.05 16.54
C HIS A 216 4.84 26.57 17.80
N ALA A 217 3.87 25.82 18.33
CA ALA A 217 3.13 26.19 19.53
C ALA A 217 4.05 26.26 20.78
N THR A 218 4.99 25.32 20.90
CA THR A 218 5.99 25.30 21.98
C THR A 218 6.93 26.50 21.88
N GLU A 219 7.41 26.82 20.68
CA GLU A 219 8.31 27.94 20.43
C GLU A 219 7.63 29.31 20.62
N THR A 220 6.32 29.42 20.35
CA THR A 220 5.55 30.67 20.49
C THR A 220 4.86 30.84 21.85
N GLY A 221 4.89 29.82 22.72
CA GLY A 221 4.17 29.83 24.00
C GLY A 221 2.65 29.79 23.87
N SER A 222 2.12 29.46 22.68
CA SER A 222 0.69 29.35 22.42
C SER A 222 0.22 27.93 22.76
N ALA A 223 -0.68 27.77 23.72
CA ALA A 223 -1.20 26.44 24.08
C ALA A 223 -1.96 25.81 22.91
N VAL A 224 -1.58 24.59 22.50
CA VAL A 224 -2.35 23.80 21.53
C VAL A 224 -3.66 23.37 22.21
N ASP A 225 -4.79 23.93 21.76
CA ASP A 225 -6.10 23.37 22.09
C ASP A 225 -6.24 22.02 21.37
N THR A 226 -5.98 20.96 22.12
CA THR A 226 -6.21 19.58 21.66
C THR A 226 -7.69 19.28 21.82
N GLY A 227 -8.47 19.72 20.83
CA GLY A 227 -9.87 19.34 20.70
C GLY A 227 -10.01 17.82 20.78
N LYS A 228 -10.67 17.37 21.84
CA LYS A 228 -11.08 15.97 22.05
C LYS A 228 -12.11 15.52 21.02
#